data_AF-A0A257QC84-F1
#
_entry.id   AF-A0A257QC84-F1
#
_cell.length_a   1.000
_cell.length_b   1.000
_cell.length_c   1.000
_cell.angle_alpha   90.00
_cell.angle_beta   90.00
_cell.angle_gamma   90.00
#
_symmetry.space_group_name_H-M   'P 1'
#
loop_
_entity.id
_entity.type
_entity.pdbx_description
1 polymer ?
#
loop_
_entity_poly.entity_id
_entity_poly.type
_entity_poly.pdbx_seq_one_letter_code
_entity_poly.pdbx_strand_id
1 'polypeptide(L)'
;MWAQLWYPWFTQGETGYTQQVGNGVINGWFLNTSLGRAFHGVYSVQLEVEGDNQLIMANGQRGYEGYLMPQVAYHAGQKWLFALGEQMEKQQGNQVTSWSTWGMIEREF
;
A
#
# COMPACT_ATOMS: atom_id res chain seq x y z
N MET A 1 6.67 -0.74 -3.90
CA MET A 1 7.43 0.02 -4.92
C MET A 1 7.74 1.39 -4.36
N TRP A 2 8.94 1.90 -4.59
CA TRP A 2 9.25 3.32 -4.36
C TRP A 2 9.71 3.93 -5.68
N ALA A 3 9.56 5.24 -5.88
CA ALA A 3 9.97 5.87 -7.13
C ALA A 3 11.48 6.10 -7.18
N GLN A 4 12.04 5.98 -8.38
CA GLN A 4 13.38 6.49 -8.67
C GLN A 4 13.37 8.01 -8.43
N LEU A 5 14.22 8.49 -7.53
CA LEU A 5 14.25 9.86 -7.01
C LEU A 5 14.69 10.94 -8.03
N TRP A 6 14.66 10.63 -9.32
CA TRP A 6 15.10 11.53 -10.39
C TRP A 6 14.13 12.70 -10.61
N TYR A 7 12.86 12.53 -10.24
CA TYR A 7 11.86 13.60 -10.26
C TYR A 7 11.36 13.89 -8.84
N PRO A 8 11.21 15.18 -8.48
CA PRO A 8 10.83 15.57 -7.12
C PRO A 8 9.41 15.14 -6.76
N TRP A 9 8.52 15.00 -7.74
CA TRP A 9 7.17 14.47 -7.57
C TRP A 9 7.00 13.23 -8.40
N PHE A 10 6.29 12.24 -7.85
CA PHE A 10 6.05 10.98 -8.53
C PHE A 10 4.68 10.42 -8.18
N THR A 11 4.15 9.61 -9.08
CA THR A 11 2.93 8.82 -8.87
C THR A 11 3.23 7.37 -9.17
N GLN A 12 2.70 6.47 -8.35
CA GLN A 12 2.78 5.04 -8.59
C GLN A 12 1.38 4.42 -8.44
N GLY A 13 1.23 3.20 -8.91
CA GLY A 13 0.00 2.47 -8.74
C GLY A 13 0.13 1.07 -9.28
N GLU A 14 -0.64 0.19 -8.69
CA GLU A 14 -0.73 -1.20 -9.03
C GLU A 14 -2.21 -1.58 -9.12
N THR A 15 -2.53 -2.42 -10.08
CA THR A 15 -3.81 -3.11 -10.09
C THR A 15 -3.56 -4.57 -10.34
N GLY A 16 -4.33 -5.41 -9.68
CA GLY A 16 -4.20 -6.84 -9.83
C GLY A 16 -5.49 -7.57 -9.54
N TYR A 17 -5.46 -8.86 -9.81
CA TYR A 17 -6.54 -9.78 -9.54
C TYR A 17 -5.97 -11.02 -8.87
N THR A 18 -6.45 -11.36 -7.68
CA THR A 18 -6.13 -12.58 -6.98
C THR A 18 -7.03 -13.70 -7.51
N GLN A 19 -6.41 -14.81 -7.93
CA GLN A 19 -7.11 -16.02 -8.30
C GLN A 19 -6.90 -17.11 -7.26
N GLN A 20 -7.98 -17.54 -6.64
CA GLN A 20 -8.09 -18.66 -5.74
C GLN A 20 -7.81 -19.96 -6.49
N VAL A 21 -6.71 -20.62 -6.12
CA VAL A 21 -6.30 -21.94 -6.62
C VAL A 21 -6.50 -23.06 -5.57
N GLY A 22 -7.01 -22.73 -4.39
CA GLY A 22 -7.23 -23.66 -3.28
C GLY A 22 -8.08 -23.04 -2.17
N ASN A 23 -8.16 -23.67 -1.01
CA ASN A 23 -8.92 -23.13 0.12
C ASN A 23 -8.13 -22.01 0.84
N GLY A 24 -8.81 -20.93 1.24
CA GLY A 24 -8.24 -19.90 2.14
C GLY A 24 -7.85 -18.56 1.51
N VAL A 25 -7.91 -18.41 0.18
CA VAL A 25 -7.72 -17.11 -0.51
C VAL A 25 -8.97 -16.80 -1.31
N ILE A 26 -9.48 -15.58 -1.24
CA ILE A 26 -10.67 -15.16 -1.96
C ILE A 26 -10.25 -14.49 -3.26
N ASN A 27 -10.88 -14.91 -4.36
CA ASN A 27 -10.75 -14.23 -5.66
C ASN A 27 -11.08 -12.74 -5.50
N GLY A 28 -10.38 -11.81 -6.13
CA GLY A 28 -10.79 -10.40 -6.09
C GLY A 28 -9.81 -9.48 -6.79
N TRP A 29 -10.26 -8.26 -7.10
CA TRP A 29 -9.38 -7.23 -7.63
C TRP A 29 -8.88 -6.34 -6.51
N PHE A 30 -7.74 -5.72 -6.74
CA PHE A 30 -7.24 -4.60 -5.94
C PHE A 30 -6.70 -3.51 -6.88
N LEU A 31 -6.73 -2.28 -6.39
CA LEU A 31 -6.16 -1.12 -7.04
C LEU A 31 -5.57 -0.22 -5.96
N ASN A 32 -4.31 0.16 -6.14
CA ASN A 32 -3.72 1.25 -5.38
C ASN A 32 -3.16 2.34 -6.29
N THR A 33 -3.08 3.53 -5.74
CA THR A 33 -2.36 4.64 -6.35
C THR A 33 -1.78 5.52 -5.27
N SER A 34 -0.66 6.14 -5.58
CA SER A 34 0.04 7.00 -4.66
C SER A 34 0.54 8.27 -5.31
N LEU A 35 0.63 9.31 -4.49
CA LEU A 35 1.32 10.54 -4.80
C LEU A 35 2.45 10.71 -3.79
N GLY A 36 3.66 10.91 -4.29
CA GLY A 36 4.82 11.10 -3.45
C GLY A 36 5.72 12.24 -3.90
N ARG A 37 6.60 12.62 -2.97
CA ARG A 37 7.59 13.66 -3.17
C ARG A 37 8.95 13.22 -2.62
N ALA A 38 9.98 13.35 -3.44
CA ALA A 38 11.37 13.18 -3.06
C ALA A 38 11.95 14.49 -2.50
N PHE A 39 12.77 14.39 -1.45
CA PHE A 39 13.49 15.47 -0.81
C PHE A 39 14.98 15.15 -0.72
N HIS A 40 15.82 16.13 -1.05
CA HIS A 40 17.28 16.06 -0.91
C HIS A 40 17.94 14.84 -1.61
N GLY A 41 17.27 14.23 -2.59
CA GLY A 41 17.77 13.09 -3.34
C GLY A 41 17.96 11.79 -2.53
N VAL A 42 17.51 11.75 -1.26
CA VAL A 42 17.66 10.58 -0.38
C VAL A 42 16.44 10.30 0.50
N TYR A 43 15.51 11.24 0.65
CA TYR A 43 14.26 11.01 1.38
C TYR A 43 13.08 11.05 0.42
N SER A 44 12.01 10.34 0.77
CA SER A 44 10.73 10.45 0.07
C SER A 44 9.58 10.33 1.06
N VAL A 45 8.49 11.02 0.76
CA VAL A 45 7.20 10.83 1.43
C VAL A 45 6.16 10.46 0.39
N GLN A 46 5.20 9.65 0.78
CA GLN A 46 4.14 9.17 -0.09
C GLN A 46 2.84 9.10 0.68
N LEU A 47 1.75 9.43 0.00
CA LEU A 47 0.40 9.08 0.44
C LEU A 47 -0.19 8.13 -0.59
N GLU A 48 -0.58 6.96 -0.14
CA GLU A 48 -1.17 5.92 -0.95
C GLU A 48 -2.61 5.65 -0.52
N VAL A 49 -3.45 5.38 -1.50
CA VAL A 49 -4.81 4.88 -1.31
C VAL A 49 -4.93 3.55 -2.02
N GLU A 50 -5.57 2.60 -1.36
CA GLU A 50 -5.89 1.30 -1.94
C GLU A 50 -7.36 0.99 -1.73
N GLY A 51 -7.95 0.26 -2.67
CA GLY A 51 -9.24 -0.36 -2.51
C GLY A 51 -9.26 -1.74 -3.16
N ASP A 52 -9.98 -2.65 -2.54
CA ASP A 52 -10.14 -4.02 -3.03
C ASP A 52 -11.53 -4.59 -2.70
N ASN A 53 -11.84 -5.76 -3.26
CA ASN A 53 -13.08 -6.50 -3.02
C ASN A 53 -12.86 -7.94 -2.51
N GLN A 54 -11.79 -8.14 -1.74
CA GLN A 54 -11.35 -9.43 -1.23
C GLN A 54 -12.01 -9.79 0.12
N LEU A 55 -12.62 -8.82 0.81
CA LEU A 55 -13.42 -9.04 2.01
C LEU A 55 -14.60 -9.98 1.79
N ILE A 56 -14.76 -10.94 2.70
CA ILE A 56 -15.99 -11.72 2.83
C ILE A 56 -16.71 -11.29 4.10
N MET A 57 -17.91 -10.75 3.92
CA MET A 57 -18.76 -10.33 5.01
C MET A 57 -19.39 -11.54 5.72
N ALA A 58 -19.90 -11.33 6.94
CA ALA A 58 -20.53 -12.39 7.76
C ALA A 58 -21.72 -13.10 7.06
N ASN A 59 -22.35 -12.45 6.08
CA ASN A 59 -23.43 -13.03 5.28
C ASN A 59 -22.94 -13.81 4.03
N GLY A 60 -21.62 -14.01 3.88
CA GLY A 60 -20.99 -14.70 2.76
C GLY A 60 -20.88 -13.88 1.46
N GLN A 61 -21.34 -12.62 1.46
CA GLN A 61 -21.18 -11.73 0.31
C GLN A 61 -19.81 -11.07 0.32
N ARG A 62 -19.38 -10.62 -0.87
CA ARG A 62 -18.19 -9.78 -1.02
C ARG A 62 -18.45 -8.39 -0.47
N GLY A 63 -17.50 -7.89 0.31
CA GLY A 63 -17.45 -6.50 0.71
C GLY A 63 -16.30 -5.77 0.01
N TYR A 64 -16.22 -4.48 0.27
CA TYR A 64 -15.08 -3.65 -0.11
C TYR A 64 -14.24 -3.30 1.11
N GLU A 65 -12.93 -3.15 0.88
CA GLU A 65 -11.98 -2.63 1.85
C GLU A 65 -11.27 -1.44 1.21
N GLY A 66 -10.87 -0.49 2.05
CA GLY A 66 -10.14 0.68 1.63
C GLY A 66 -9.05 1.01 2.63
N TYR A 67 -7.91 1.44 2.11
CA TYR A 67 -6.74 1.79 2.90
C TYR A 67 -6.25 3.19 2.56
N LEU A 68 -5.80 3.91 3.58
CA LEU A 68 -5.05 5.15 3.46
C LEU A 68 -3.71 4.98 4.16
N MET A 69 -2.62 5.17 3.42
CA MET A 69 -1.28 4.79 3.85
C MET A 69 -0.29 5.95 3.65
N PRO A 70 -0.07 6.79 4.67
CA PRO A 70 1.05 7.72 4.67
C PRO A 70 2.37 6.98 4.96
N GLN A 71 3.40 7.28 4.19
CA GLN A 71 4.67 6.56 4.21
C GLN A 71 5.85 7.55 4.08
N VAL A 72 6.97 7.21 4.71
CA VAL A 72 8.25 7.89 4.56
C VAL A 72 9.34 6.86 4.28
N ALA A 73 10.27 7.20 3.39
CA ALA A 73 11.45 6.39 3.14
C ALA A 73 12.74 7.18 3.11
N TYR A 74 13.82 6.47 3.42
CA TYR A 74 15.19 6.92 3.36
C TYR A 74 16.01 5.95 2.49
N HIS A 75 16.63 6.50 1.46
CA HIS A 75 17.50 5.82 0.52
C HIS A 75 18.94 5.98 1.01
N ALA A 76 19.47 4.94 1.67
CA ALA A 76 20.84 4.91 2.15
C ALA A 76 21.79 4.45 1.03
N GLY A 77 22.16 5.40 0.18
CA GLY A 77 22.95 5.13 -1.03
C GLY A 77 22.12 4.45 -2.12
N GLN A 78 22.77 3.74 -3.04
CA GLN A 78 22.14 3.12 -4.21
C GLN A 78 21.63 1.69 -3.96
N LYS A 79 21.63 1.21 -2.72
CA LYS A 79 21.38 -0.21 -2.44
C LYS A 79 20.43 -0.47 -1.29
N TRP A 80 20.12 0.53 -0.48
CA TRP A 80 19.35 0.31 0.74
C TRP A 80 18.20 1.30 0.79
N LEU A 81 17.03 0.76 1.06
CA LEU A 81 15.83 1.53 1.32
C LEU A 81 15.31 1.14 2.70
N PHE A 82 15.04 2.15 3.53
CA PHE A 82 14.34 2.01 4.80
C PHE A 82 13.03 2.77 4.68
N ALA A 83 11.91 2.10 4.88
CA ALA A 83 10.60 2.71 4.84
C ALA A 83 9.82 2.44 6.12
N LEU A 84 9.02 3.43 6.53
CA LEU A 84 8.09 3.35 7.64
C LEU A 84 6.75 3.92 7.15
N GLY A 85 5.66 3.24 7.49
CA GLY A 85 4.33 3.69 7.14
C GLY A 85 3.31 3.38 8.22
N GLU A 86 2.24 4.16 8.18
CA GLU A 86 0.99 3.85 8.89
C GLU A 86 -0.03 3.40 7.85
N GLN A 87 -1.02 2.64 8.28
CA GLN A 87 -2.13 2.20 7.47
C GLN A 87 -3.42 2.38 8.26
N MET A 88 -4.35 3.11 7.66
CA MET A 88 -5.73 3.22 8.13
C MET A 88 -6.60 2.35 7.24
N GLU A 89 -7.30 1.38 7.81
CA GLU A 89 -8.14 0.43 7.09
C GLU A 89 -9.61 0.65 7.42
N LYS A 90 -10.45 0.66 6.39
CA LYS A 90 -11.90 0.69 6.52
C LYS A 90 -12.56 -0.41 5.69
N GLN A 91 -13.20 -1.33 6.40
CA GLN A 91 -13.98 -2.41 5.80
C GLN A 91 -15.47 -2.06 5.72
N GLN A 92 -16.12 -2.45 4.63
CA GLN A 92 -17.56 -2.32 4.48
C GLN A 92 -18.31 -3.06 5.60
N GLY A 93 -19.27 -2.37 6.22
CA GLY A 93 -20.08 -2.95 7.30
C GLY A 93 -19.42 -2.88 8.68
N ASN A 94 -18.12 -2.55 8.77
CA ASN A 94 -17.45 -2.28 10.03
C ASN A 94 -17.50 -0.79 10.38
N GLN A 95 -17.95 -0.44 11.58
CA GLN A 95 -17.99 0.96 12.03
C GLN A 95 -16.64 1.46 12.56
N VAL A 96 -15.74 0.56 12.95
CA VAL A 96 -14.41 0.90 13.44
C VAL A 96 -13.42 0.99 12.27
N THR A 97 -12.45 1.90 12.38
CA THR A 97 -11.29 1.97 11.49
C THR A 97 -10.12 1.29 12.18
N SER A 98 -9.48 0.34 11.51
CA SER A 98 -8.30 -0.35 12.02
C SER A 98 -7.04 0.41 11.66
N TRP A 99 -6.03 0.34 12.53
CA TRP A 99 -4.76 1.03 12.34
C TRP A 99 -3.61 0.05 12.53
N SER A 100 -2.61 0.16 11.68
CA SER A 100 -1.37 -0.60 11.80
C SER A 100 -0.17 0.24 11.36
N THR A 101 0.97 -0.06 11.97
CA THR A 101 2.27 0.50 11.60
C THR A 101 3.11 -0.59 10.99
N TRP A 102 3.84 -0.29 9.91
CA TRP A 102 4.74 -1.23 9.27
C TRP A 102 6.09 -0.60 8.96
N GLY A 103 7.11 -1.45 8.86
CA GLY A 103 8.46 -1.06 8.45
C GLY A 103 8.97 -2.02 7.39
N MET A 104 9.75 -1.48 6.45
CA MET A 104 10.38 -2.24 5.38
C MET A 104 11.86 -1.87 5.30
N ILE A 105 12.68 -2.91 5.11
CA ILE A 105 14.10 -2.77 4.77
C ILE A 105 14.31 -3.56 3.49
N GLU A 106 14.70 -2.87 2.43
CA GLU A 106 14.96 -3.48 1.13
C GLU A 106 16.41 -3.26 0.74
N ARG A 107 17.01 -4.33 0.20
CA ARG A 107 18.37 -4.33 -0.33
C ARG A 107 18.29 -4.50 -1.85
N GLU A 108 19.14 -3.76 -2.56
CA GLU A 108 19.22 -3.73 -4.03
C GLU A 108 18.01 -3.04 -4.68
N PHE A 109 17.64 -1.91 -4.09
CA PHE A 109 16.60 -0.98 -4.55
C PHE A 109 17.06 -0.06 -5.68
#